data_AF-A0A0D2TBY4-F1
#
_entry.id   AF-A0A0D2TBY4-F1
#
_cell.length_a   1.000
_cell.length_b   1.000
_cell.length_c   1.000
_cell.angle_alpha   90.00
_cell.angle_beta   90.00
_cell.angle_gamma   90.00
#
_symmetry.space_group_name_H-M   'P 1'
#
loop_
_entity.id
_entity.type
_entity.pdbx_description
1 polymer ?
#
loop_
_entity_poly.entity_id
_entity_poly.type
_entity_poly.pdbx_seq_one_letter_code
_entity_poly.pdbx_strand_id
1 'polypeptide(L)'
;MATTHLTTQILRQAPPVCGSFRRVTTTGLSSSSPLTITFKTRKEPSPKNQKFKWARKLSLVEESSPPKPTVDVEGLATFLYDDLPHLFDDQGIDRTAYDEQVKFRDPITKHDTISGYLFNISLLKVLFRPLFQLHWVKQTGPYEITTRWTMVMKFMPLPWKPELVFTGTSVMGINPNNGKFCSHVDFWDSIENNEYFSLEGLWDVFRQLRVYKTPDLETPRYQILKRTANYEVRKYEPFIVVETIGEKLSGSNGFNAVAGYIFGKNSTTEKIPMTTPVFTHALDPELSDVSIQIVLPSEKDISRLVLSV
;
A
#
# COMPACT_ATOMS: atom_id res chain seq x y z
N MET A 1 18.43 14.82 43.22
CA MET A 1 19.14 15.03 41.93
C MET A 1 18.96 13.76 41.13
N ALA A 2 18.06 13.77 40.14
CA ALA A 2 17.76 12.61 39.30
C ALA A 2 18.17 12.93 37.86
N THR A 3 19.02 12.08 37.31
CA THR A 3 19.76 12.26 36.07
C THR A 3 18.87 11.95 34.87
N THR A 4 18.70 12.92 33.97
CA THR A 4 17.97 12.76 32.72
C THR A 4 18.83 12.00 31.71
N HIS A 5 18.39 10.81 31.27
CA HIS A 5 19.01 10.13 30.13
C HIS A 5 18.11 10.27 28.91
N LEU A 6 18.53 11.13 27.97
CA LEU A 6 18.05 11.12 26.59
C LEU A 6 18.73 9.95 25.87
N THR A 7 17.95 8.95 25.45
CA THR A 7 18.46 7.83 24.65
C THR A 7 18.04 8.02 23.20
N THR A 8 18.96 8.50 22.38
CA THR A 8 18.81 8.55 20.92
C THR A 8 19.24 7.20 20.34
N GLN A 9 18.30 6.33 19.94
CA GLN A 9 18.65 5.05 19.30
C GLN A 9 18.81 5.23 17.79
N ILE A 10 20.06 5.10 17.33
CA ILE A 10 20.45 4.95 15.93
C ILE A 10 20.23 3.50 15.53
N LEU A 11 19.38 3.28 14.51
CA LEU A 11 19.07 1.98 13.92
C LEU A 11 20.30 1.37 13.24
N ARG A 12 20.82 0.24 13.74
CA ARG A 12 21.83 -0.58 13.02
C ARG A 12 21.15 -1.65 12.18
N GLN A 13 21.50 -1.73 10.91
CA GLN A 13 21.04 -2.75 9.95
C GLN A 13 21.78 -4.08 10.18
N ALA A 14 21.06 -5.21 10.06
CA ALA A 14 21.62 -6.56 10.06
C ALA A 14 21.95 -7.02 8.62
N PRO A 15 23.04 -7.79 8.39
CA PRO A 15 23.43 -8.27 7.07
C PRO A 15 22.66 -9.53 6.64
N PRO A 16 22.57 -9.83 5.31
CA PRO A 16 21.76 -10.93 4.80
C PRO A 16 22.47 -12.28 4.91
N VAL A 17 21.72 -13.31 5.33
CA VAL A 17 22.13 -14.72 5.31
C VAL A 17 21.87 -15.31 3.92
N CYS A 18 22.93 -15.77 3.26
CA CYS A 18 22.89 -16.45 1.97
C CYS A 18 22.67 -17.96 2.16
N GLY A 19 21.53 -18.49 1.70
CA GLY A 19 21.22 -19.93 1.72
C GLY A 19 21.32 -20.54 0.31
N SER A 20 22.31 -21.39 0.07
CA SER A 20 22.43 -22.20 -1.15
C SER A 20 21.54 -23.45 -1.07
N PHE A 21 20.67 -23.65 -2.06
CA PHE A 21 19.94 -24.91 -2.24
C PHE A 21 20.78 -25.91 -3.05
N ARG A 22 21.17 -27.04 -2.42
CA ARG A 22 21.73 -28.20 -3.12
C ARG A 22 20.60 -29.08 -3.65
N ARG A 23 20.68 -29.37 -4.95
CA ARG A 23 19.86 -30.33 -5.70
C ARG A 23 20.25 -31.76 -5.33
N VAL A 24 19.28 -32.57 -4.90
CA VAL A 24 19.46 -34.02 -4.69
C VAL A 24 18.85 -34.76 -5.88
N THR A 25 19.65 -35.60 -6.52
CA THR A 25 19.26 -36.54 -7.58
C THR A 25 19.38 -37.94 -7.00
N THR A 26 18.36 -38.78 -7.15
CA THR A 26 18.51 -40.23 -6.99
C THR A 26 17.62 -40.99 -7.98
N THR A 27 18.25 -41.97 -8.59
CA THR A 27 17.83 -42.88 -9.66
C THR A 27 17.19 -44.16 -9.11
N GLY A 28 16.29 -44.80 -9.88
CA GLY A 28 16.25 -46.28 -9.95
C GLY A 28 14.88 -46.99 -10.06
N LEU A 29 14.59 -47.48 -11.30
CA LEU A 29 13.97 -48.78 -11.68
C LEU A 29 12.50 -49.08 -11.30
N SER A 30 11.64 -49.80 -12.06
CA SER A 30 11.76 -50.61 -13.29
C SER A 30 10.36 -50.97 -13.88
N SER A 31 10.33 -51.23 -15.21
CA SER A 31 9.51 -52.21 -15.98
C SER A 31 7.97 -52.20 -16.04
N SER A 32 7.39 -52.01 -17.24
CA SER A 32 6.76 -53.09 -18.05
C SER A 32 6.19 -52.59 -19.40
N SER A 33 6.76 -53.14 -20.47
CA SER A 33 6.28 -53.54 -21.83
C SER A 33 5.26 -52.75 -22.69
N PRO A 34 5.32 -52.92 -24.04
CA PRO A 34 4.92 -51.92 -25.04
C PRO A 34 3.66 -52.28 -25.86
N LEU A 35 3.07 -51.28 -26.52
CA LEU A 35 2.14 -51.48 -27.63
C LEU A 35 2.63 -50.72 -28.88
N THR A 36 2.97 -51.51 -29.89
CA THR A 36 3.42 -51.09 -31.22
C THR A 36 2.20 -50.89 -32.12
N ILE A 37 2.05 -49.70 -32.73
CA ILE A 37 1.22 -49.53 -33.92
C ILE A 37 2.11 -49.10 -35.07
N THR A 38 2.20 -50.01 -36.04
CA THR A 38 2.89 -49.90 -37.31
C THR A 38 1.97 -49.25 -38.33
N PHE A 39 2.35 -48.12 -38.93
CA PHE A 39 1.81 -47.72 -40.24
C PHE A 39 2.91 -47.31 -41.21
N LYS A 40 2.70 -47.79 -42.43
CA LYS A 40 3.62 -48.00 -43.55
C LYS A 40 4.28 -46.72 -44.08
N THR A 41 5.57 -46.87 -44.35
CA THR A 41 6.41 -46.08 -45.25
C THR A 41 5.89 -46.11 -46.69
N ARG A 42 5.86 -44.96 -47.37
CA ARG A 42 5.94 -44.86 -48.82
C ARG A 42 7.07 -43.89 -49.20
N LYS A 43 8.02 -44.37 -50.00
CA LYS A 43 9.17 -43.63 -50.52
C LYS A 43 8.85 -42.93 -51.85
N GLU A 44 9.34 -41.69 -51.94
CA GLU A 44 9.97 -40.97 -53.08
C GLU A 44 9.16 -40.60 -54.34
N PRO A 45 9.57 -39.57 -55.14
CA PRO A 45 10.93 -38.98 -55.25
C PRO A 45 11.05 -37.43 -55.24
N SER A 46 12.27 -36.95 -54.95
CA SER A 46 12.77 -35.63 -55.39
C SER A 46 13.28 -35.74 -56.85
N PRO A 47 13.34 -34.67 -57.67
CA PRO A 47 14.47 -33.73 -57.57
C PRO A 47 14.22 -32.28 -58.08
N LYS A 48 15.28 -31.46 -57.95
CA LYS A 48 15.62 -30.21 -58.68
C LYS A 48 15.39 -28.86 -57.97
N ASN A 49 16.32 -28.58 -57.05
CA ASN A 49 17.26 -27.46 -57.11
C ASN A 49 16.98 -26.36 -58.17
N GLN A 50 16.34 -25.26 -57.77
CA GLN A 50 16.54 -23.95 -58.41
C GLN A 50 16.93 -22.92 -57.36
N LYS A 51 18.16 -22.43 -57.53
CA LYS A 51 18.87 -21.52 -56.66
C LYS A 51 18.25 -20.12 -56.67
N PHE A 52 18.13 -19.59 -55.45
CA PHE A 52 17.98 -18.20 -55.07
C PHE A 52 18.71 -17.21 -56.00
N LYS A 53 17.94 -16.30 -56.63
CA LYS A 53 18.43 -15.12 -57.37
C LYS A 53 17.78 -13.81 -56.91
N TRP A 54 17.43 -13.70 -55.63
CA TRP A 54 16.83 -12.46 -55.07
C TRP A 54 17.43 -12.07 -53.72
N ALA A 55 18.71 -12.39 -53.46
CA ALA A 55 19.35 -12.14 -52.17
C ALA A 55 20.60 -11.22 -52.23
N ARG A 56 20.79 -10.44 -53.29
CA ARG A 56 21.91 -9.48 -53.39
C ARG A 56 21.52 -8.19 -54.09
N LYS A 57 20.57 -7.44 -53.51
CA LYS A 57 20.46 -5.98 -53.69
C LYS A 57 19.53 -5.35 -52.65
N LEU A 58 19.87 -5.47 -51.37
CA LEU A 58 19.26 -4.71 -50.27
C LEU A 58 20.27 -4.64 -49.12
N SER A 59 21.35 -3.91 -49.37
CA SER A 59 22.34 -3.57 -48.34
C SER A 59 22.96 -2.22 -48.71
N LEU A 60 22.10 -1.21 -48.84
CA LEU A 60 22.44 0.22 -48.90
C LEU A 60 21.14 1.03 -48.97
N VAL A 61 20.26 0.78 -48.00
CA VAL A 61 19.39 1.83 -47.47
C VAL A 61 19.74 1.87 -46.01
N GLU A 62 20.63 2.79 -45.68
CA GLU A 62 20.85 3.25 -44.32
C GLU A 62 19.55 3.96 -43.92
N GLU A 63 18.57 3.16 -43.51
CA GLU A 63 17.31 3.63 -42.98
C GLU A 63 17.62 4.12 -41.57
N SER A 64 18.05 5.38 -41.50
CA SER A 64 18.04 6.16 -40.27
C SER A 64 16.61 6.15 -39.75
N SER A 65 16.36 5.21 -38.83
CA SER A 65 15.14 5.23 -38.05
C SER A 65 15.10 6.60 -37.37
N PRO A 66 13.98 7.36 -37.41
CA PRO A 66 13.89 8.53 -36.55
C PRO A 66 14.16 8.06 -35.11
N PRO A 67 14.92 8.83 -34.30
CA PRO A 67 15.12 8.45 -32.92
C PRO A 67 13.74 8.27 -32.30
N LYS A 68 13.41 7.05 -31.87
CA LYS A 68 12.20 6.82 -31.09
C LYS A 68 12.25 7.84 -29.96
N PRO A 69 11.19 8.63 -29.73
CA PRO A 69 11.18 9.56 -28.61
C PRO A 69 11.47 8.73 -27.36
N THR A 70 12.61 8.99 -26.73
CA THR A 70 12.93 8.42 -25.44
C THR A 70 11.92 9.01 -24.48
N VAL A 71 10.90 8.24 -24.14
CA VAL A 71 9.85 8.69 -23.22
C VAL A 71 10.50 9.06 -21.90
N ASP A 72 10.23 10.28 -21.44
CA ASP A 72 10.74 10.78 -20.16
C ASP A 72 9.90 10.22 -19.00
N VAL A 73 10.23 8.99 -18.60
CA VAL A 73 9.51 8.29 -17.52
C VAL A 73 9.76 8.94 -16.16
N GLU A 74 10.93 9.52 -15.94
CA GLU A 74 11.26 10.21 -14.69
C GLU A 74 10.48 11.54 -14.57
N GLY A 75 10.35 12.28 -15.67
CA GLY A 75 9.47 13.44 -15.77
C GLY A 75 8.01 13.07 -15.53
N LEU A 76 7.52 11.96 -16.09
CA LEU A 76 6.17 11.45 -15.83
C LEU A 76 5.97 11.01 -14.38
N ALA A 77 6.98 10.43 -13.74
CA ALA A 77 6.92 10.08 -12.32
C ALA A 77 6.84 11.33 -11.43
N THR A 78 7.56 12.39 -11.81
CA THR A 78 7.49 13.70 -11.15
C THR A 78 6.12 14.33 -11.34
N PHE A 79 5.58 14.31 -12.57
CA PHE A 79 4.22 14.76 -12.87
C PHE A 79 3.18 14.09 -11.96
N LEU A 80 3.29 12.79 -11.71
CA LEU A 80 2.35 12.07 -10.83
C LEU A 80 2.42 12.50 -9.35
N TYR A 81 3.57 13.01 -8.88
CA TYR A 81 3.65 13.58 -7.53
C TYR A 81 2.85 14.88 -7.42
N ASP A 82 2.79 15.66 -8.50
CA ASP A 82 2.03 16.90 -8.54
C ASP A 82 0.56 16.63 -8.83
N ASP A 83 0.23 15.74 -9.77
CA ASP A 83 -1.13 15.55 -10.30
C ASP A 83 -2.02 14.68 -9.39
N LEU A 84 -1.52 13.53 -8.89
CA LEU A 84 -2.37 12.59 -8.14
C LEU A 84 -2.93 13.11 -6.80
N PRO A 85 -2.22 13.97 -6.03
CA PRO A 85 -2.82 14.61 -4.84
C PRO A 85 -4.09 15.41 -5.15
N HIS A 86 -4.25 15.90 -6.38
CA HIS A 86 -5.40 16.69 -6.84
C HIS A 86 -6.55 15.83 -7.36
N LEU A 87 -6.45 14.50 -7.29
CA LEU A 87 -7.43 13.55 -7.83
C LEU A 87 -8.89 13.83 -7.43
N PHE A 88 -9.13 14.37 -6.23
CA PHE A 88 -10.48 14.65 -5.74
C PHE A 88 -10.74 16.10 -5.33
N ASP A 89 -9.80 17.02 -5.56
CA ASP A 89 -10.05 18.44 -5.31
C ASP A 89 -10.60 19.14 -6.57
N ASP A 90 -10.62 20.47 -6.57
CA ASP A 90 -11.18 21.27 -7.66
C ASP A 90 -10.22 21.45 -8.83
N GLN A 91 -8.92 21.18 -8.63
CA GLN A 91 -7.93 21.15 -9.71
C GLN A 91 -8.11 19.89 -10.55
N GLY A 92 -8.30 18.74 -9.90
CA GLY A 92 -8.49 17.47 -10.60
C GLY A 92 -7.23 16.99 -11.35
N ILE A 93 -7.44 16.01 -12.22
CA ILE A 93 -6.37 15.36 -13.01
C ILE A 93 -6.18 16.05 -14.37
N ASP A 94 -4.93 16.32 -14.74
CA ASP A 94 -4.60 16.83 -16.07
C ASP A 94 -4.78 15.74 -17.14
N ARG A 95 -5.87 15.89 -17.90
CA ARG A 95 -6.27 14.97 -18.97
C ARG A 95 -5.24 14.89 -20.09
N THR A 96 -4.39 15.89 -20.29
CA THR A 96 -3.46 15.96 -21.42
C THR A 96 -2.36 14.89 -21.33
N ALA A 97 -2.01 14.46 -20.11
CA ALA A 97 -1.04 13.41 -19.82
C ALA A 97 -1.55 11.99 -20.11
N TYR A 98 -2.85 11.82 -20.38
CA TYR A 98 -3.49 10.52 -20.58
C TYR A 98 -3.93 10.29 -22.02
N ASP A 99 -3.89 9.02 -22.45
CA ASP A 99 -4.51 8.60 -23.70
C ASP A 99 -6.05 8.64 -23.60
N GLU A 100 -6.73 8.91 -24.71
CA GLU A 100 -8.20 8.90 -24.73
C GLU A 100 -8.76 7.52 -24.35
N GLN A 101 -8.08 6.45 -24.79
CA GLN A 101 -8.40 5.03 -24.52
C GLN A 101 -7.55 4.44 -23.39
N VAL A 102 -7.39 5.20 -22.31
CA VAL A 102 -6.72 4.70 -21.11
C VAL A 102 -7.56 3.62 -20.41
N LYS A 103 -6.91 2.51 -20.05
CA LYS A 103 -7.55 1.39 -19.34
C LYS A 103 -7.36 1.54 -17.83
N PHE A 104 -8.43 1.88 -17.12
CA PHE A 104 -8.48 1.85 -15.67
C PHE A 104 -9.08 0.53 -15.19
N ARG A 105 -8.40 -0.11 -14.25
CA ARG A 105 -8.82 -1.38 -13.65
C ARG A 105 -8.55 -1.32 -12.15
N ASP A 106 -9.56 -1.65 -11.37
CA ASP A 106 -9.41 -1.94 -9.95
C ASP A 106 -10.24 -3.20 -9.62
N PRO A 107 -10.17 -3.73 -8.39
CA PRO A 107 -10.90 -4.96 -8.02
C PRO A 107 -12.43 -4.89 -8.17
N ILE A 108 -13.03 -3.70 -8.19
CA ILE A 108 -14.49 -3.48 -8.22
C ILE A 108 -14.99 -2.64 -9.42
N THR A 109 -14.13 -1.86 -10.08
CA THR A 109 -14.47 -0.99 -11.23
C THR A 109 -13.53 -1.20 -12.42
N LYS A 110 -14.06 -0.92 -13.62
CA LYS A 110 -13.28 -0.89 -14.87
C LYS A 110 -13.77 0.22 -15.77
N HIS A 111 -12.84 0.93 -16.40
CA HIS A 111 -13.13 1.92 -17.43
C HIS A 111 -12.09 1.82 -18.55
N ASP A 112 -12.53 2.02 -19.80
CA ASP A 112 -11.65 1.95 -20.99
C ASP A 112 -11.45 3.32 -21.64
N THR A 113 -11.88 4.39 -20.98
CA THR A 113 -11.75 5.76 -21.45
C THR A 113 -11.43 6.71 -20.30
N ILE A 114 -10.70 7.79 -20.60
CA ILE A 114 -10.43 8.85 -19.62
C ILE A 114 -11.71 9.51 -19.11
N SER A 115 -12.72 9.67 -19.97
CA SER A 115 -14.00 10.26 -19.60
C SER A 115 -14.78 9.38 -18.61
N GLY A 116 -14.77 8.06 -18.77
CA GLY A 116 -15.40 7.14 -17.83
C GLY A 116 -14.76 7.18 -16.44
N TYR A 117 -13.44 7.29 -16.40
CA TYR A 117 -12.69 7.43 -15.14
C TYR A 117 -13.00 8.73 -14.41
N LEU A 118 -13.00 9.87 -15.11
CA LEU A 118 -13.35 11.16 -14.51
C LEU A 118 -14.80 11.21 -14.03
N PHE A 119 -15.71 10.55 -14.74
CA PHE A 119 -17.08 10.40 -14.28
C PHE A 119 -17.13 9.60 -12.97
N ASN A 120 -16.37 8.52 -12.85
CA ASN A 120 -16.28 7.74 -11.61
C ASN A 120 -15.71 8.56 -10.45
N ILE A 121 -14.62 9.31 -10.66
CA ILE A 121 -14.07 10.25 -9.67
C ILE A 121 -15.15 11.24 -9.22
N SER A 122 -15.87 11.85 -10.16
CA SER A 122 -16.93 12.81 -9.86
C SER A 122 -18.05 12.17 -9.01
N LEU A 123 -18.49 10.96 -9.37
CA LEU A 123 -19.46 10.20 -8.57
C LEU A 123 -18.96 9.93 -7.15
N LEU A 124 -17.69 9.54 -7.00
CA LEU A 124 -17.07 9.30 -5.70
C LEU A 124 -17.01 10.59 -4.86
N LYS A 125 -16.68 11.75 -5.45
CA LYS A 125 -16.71 13.06 -4.76
C LYS A 125 -18.11 13.42 -4.24
N VAL A 126 -19.16 12.98 -4.93
CA VAL A 126 -20.55 13.23 -4.51
C VAL A 126 -20.96 12.32 -3.35
N LEU A 127 -20.58 11.05 -3.40
CA LEU A 127 -20.99 10.03 -2.42
C LEU A 127 -20.10 9.99 -1.16
N PHE A 128 -18.84 10.38 -1.30
CA PHE A 128 -17.82 10.28 -0.26
C PHE A 128 -17.12 11.62 -0.05
N ARG A 129 -16.44 11.78 1.09
CA ARG A 129 -15.34 12.76 1.24
C ARG A 129 -14.01 12.02 1.07
N PRO A 130 -13.51 11.89 -0.16
CA PRO A 130 -12.24 11.24 -0.42
C PRO A 130 -11.07 12.10 0.04
N LEU A 131 -10.10 11.47 0.69
CA LEU A 131 -8.78 11.99 1.00
C LEU A 131 -7.77 11.01 0.43
N PHE A 132 -7.07 11.45 -0.61
CA PHE A 132 -6.02 10.67 -1.25
C PHE A 132 -4.66 11.08 -0.70
N GLN A 133 -3.82 10.09 -0.40
CA GLN A 133 -2.47 10.28 0.09
C GLN A 133 -1.52 9.46 -0.77
N LEU A 134 -0.64 10.16 -1.48
CA LEU A 134 0.43 9.55 -2.26
C LEU A 134 1.67 9.39 -1.37
N HIS A 135 2.16 8.17 -1.21
CA HIS A 135 3.33 7.87 -0.38
C HIS A 135 4.62 7.89 -1.18
N TRP A 136 4.61 7.30 -2.37
CA TRP A 136 5.73 7.34 -3.30
C TRP A 136 5.28 6.99 -4.72
N VAL A 137 6.10 7.41 -5.68
CA VAL A 137 6.06 7.08 -7.10
C VAL A 137 7.44 6.56 -7.49
N LYS A 138 7.50 5.43 -8.19
CA LYS A 138 8.75 4.80 -8.64
C LYS A 138 8.58 4.24 -10.04
N GLN A 139 9.58 4.45 -10.88
CA GLN A 139 9.69 3.70 -12.13
C GLN A 139 9.96 2.23 -11.83
N THR A 140 9.10 1.34 -12.31
CA THR A 140 9.22 -0.12 -12.13
C THR A 140 9.54 -0.85 -13.43
N GLY A 141 9.41 -0.17 -14.57
CA GLY A 141 9.77 -0.71 -15.88
C GLY A 141 10.11 0.40 -16.89
N PRO A 142 10.48 0.01 -18.13
CA PRO A 142 10.86 0.97 -19.17
C PRO A 142 9.71 1.91 -19.60
N TYR A 143 8.47 1.48 -19.42
CA TYR A 143 7.26 2.26 -19.71
C TYR A 143 6.20 2.04 -18.62
N GLU A 144 6.67 1.92 -17.38
CA GLU A 144 5.81 1.56 -16.25
C GLU A 144 6.25 2.32 -15.00
N ILE A 145 5.28 2.94 -14.35
CA ILE A 145 5.45 3.62 -13.07
C ILE A 145 4.50 2.98 -12.07
N THR A 146 5.02 2.62 -10.90
CA THR A 146 4.20 2.16 -9.78
C THR A 146 4.09 3.27 -8.75
N THR A 147 2.88 3.47 -8.23
CA THR A 147 2.60 4.38 -7.12
C THR A 147 2.15 3.60 -5.90
N ARG A 148 2.35 4.16 -4.71
CA ARG A 148 1.82 3.65 -3.44
C ARG A 148 0.96 4.72 -2.81
N TRP A 149 -0.23 4.33 -2.38
CA TRP A 149 -1.21 5.29 -1.94
C TRP A 149 -2.06 4.77 -0.78
N THR A 150 -2.74 5.71 -0.15
CA THR A 150 -3.83 5.46 0.80
C THR A 150 -4.99 6.38 0.46
N MET A 151 -6.17 5.78 0.35
CA MET A 151 -7.42 6.45 0.10
C MET A 151 -8.28 6.31 1.34
N VAL A 152 -8.74 7.43 1.89
CA VAL A 152 -9.75 7.45 2.96
C VAL A 152 -11.02 8.04 2.37
N MET A 153 -12.10 7.30 2.36
CA MET A 153 -13.39 7.69 1.81
C MET A 153 -14.45 7.66 2.90
N LYS A 154 -14.85 8.84 3.37
CA LYS A 154 -15.94 8.95 4.34
C LYS A 154 -17.28 8.93 3.61
N PHE A 155 -18.08 7.89 3.80
CA PHE A 155 -19.37 7.75 3.12
C PHE A 155 -20.42 8.66 3.75
N MET A 156 -20.89 9.63 3.00
CA MET A 156 -21.78 10.70 3.50
C MET A 156 -23.27 10.33 3.61
N PRO A 157 -23.84 9.46 2.74
CA PRO A 157 -25.26 9.12 2.79
C PRO A 157 -25.75 8.42 4.06
N LEU A 158 -24.87 7.81 4.86
CA LEU A 158 -25.26 7.08 6.08
C LEU A 158 -25.08 7.95 7.33
N PRO A 159 -26.01 7.91 8.31
CA PRO A 159 -25.96 8.75 9.51
C PRO A 159 -24.69 8.61 10.35
N TRP A 160 -24.11 7.40 10.42
CA TRP A 160 -22.88 7.12 11.17
C TRP A 160 -21.59 7.44 10.39
N LYS A 161 -21.72 7.90 9.14
CA LYS A 161 -20.63 8.37 8.27
C LYS A 161 -19.42 7.42 8.27
N PRO A 162 -19.58 6.14 7.88
CA PRO A 162 -18.51 5.16 7.96
C PRO A 162 -17.31 5.61 7.13
N GLU A 163 -16.12 5.33 7.65
CA GLU A 163 -14.86 5.65 7.00
C GLU A 163 -14.30 4.39 6.35
N LEU A 164 -14.20 4.41 5.03
CA LEU A 164 -13.59 3.34 4.28
C LEU A 164 -12.15 3.75 3.98
N VAL A 165 -11.20 2.95 4.43
CA VAL A 165 -9.80 3.12 4.05
C VAL A 165 -9.50 2.17 2.89
N PHE A 166 -8.58 2.48 2.02
CA PHE A 166 -8.01 1.55 1.05
C PHE A 166 -6.55 1.88 0.93
N THR A 167 -5.69 0.86 0.97
CA THR A 167 -4.27 1.05 0.69
C THR A 167 -3.88 0.11 -0.42
N GLY A 168 -2.92 0.54 -1.22
CA GLY A 168 -2.59 -0.21 -2.40
C GLY A 168 -1.45 0.35 -3.19
N THR A 169 -1.25 -0.25 -4.34
CA THR A 169 -0.35 0.23 -5.37
C THR A 169 -1.08 0.36 -6.69
N SER A 170 -0.74 1.38 -7.47
CA SER A 170 -1.22 1.52 -8.85
C SER A 170 -0.08 1.32 -9.82
N VAL A 171 -0.26 0.44 -10.79
CA VAL A 171 0.68 0.26 -11.90
C VAL A 171 0.15 1.05 -13.09
N MET A 172 0.90 2.09 -13.47
CA MET A 172 0.58 2.99 -14.56
C MET A 172 1.45 2.66 -15.77
N GLY A 173 0.80 2.28 -16.87
CA GLY A 173 1.46 1.95 -18.13
C GLY A 173 1.55 3.18 -19.02
N ILE A 174 2.68 3.32 -19.70
CA ILE A 174 2.98 4.45 -20.57
C ILE A 174 3.04 3.95 -22.01
N ASN A 175 2.40 4.68 -22.91
CA ASN A 175 2.45 4.40 -24.33
C ASN A 175 3.78 4.90 -24.93
N PRO A 176 4.64 3.99 -25.44
CA PRO A 176 5.96 4.35 -25.93
C PRO A 176 5.94 5.26 -27.17
N ASN A 177 4.80 5.36 -27.88
CA ASN A 177 4.70 6.11 -29.13
C ASN A 177 4.39 7.59 -28.89
N ASN A 178 3.69 7.94 -27.80
CA ASN A 178 3.24 9.31 -27.52
C ASN A 178 3.58 9.80 -26.11
N GLY A 179 4.15 8.96 -25.25
CA GLY A 179 4.57 9.31 -23.90
C GLY A 179 3.42 9.52 -22.91
N LYS A 180 2.18 9.10 -23.24
CA LYS A 180 1.00 9.29 -22.39
C LYS A 180 0.67 8.05 -21.56
N PHE A 181 -0.03 8.24 -20.45
CA PHE A 181 -0.56 7.13 -19.66
C PHE A 181 -1.68 6.41 -20.41
N CYS A 182 -1.52 5.11 -20.64
CA CYS A 182 -2.46 4.28 -21.40
C CYS A 182 -3.11 3.17 -20.57
N SER A 183 -2.62 2.92 -19.35
CA SER A 183 -3.27 2.03 -18.40
C SER A 183 -3.00 2.44 -16.97
N HIS A 184 -3.92 2.09 -16.08
CA HIS A 184 -3.83 2.28 -14.64
C HIS A 184 -4.51 1.08 -13.98
N VAL A 185 -3.71 0.26 -13.30
CA VAL A 185 -4.18 -0.96 -12.63
C VAL A 185 -3.95 -0.84 -11.13
N ASP A 186 -5.03 -0.82 -10.36
CA ASP A 186 -5.01 -0.68 -8.91
C ASP A 186 -5.05 -2.04 -8.21
N PHE A 187 -4.17 -2.21 -7.24
CA PHE A 187 -4.06 -3.39 -6.38
C PHE A 187 -4.29 -2.97 -4.93
N TRP A 188 -5.22 -3.62 -4.25
CA TRP A 188 -5.55 -3.39 -2.84
C TRP A 188 -4.78 -4.37 -1.95
N ASP A 189 -4.17 -3.86 -0.88
CA ASP A 189 -3.46 -4.69 0.10
C ASP A 189 -4.39 -5.57 0.94
N SER A 190 -5.69 -5.24 1.00
CA SER A 190 -6.67 -5.94 1.85
C SER A 190 -7.23 -7.22 1.24
N ILE A 191 -6.92 -7.51 -0.02
CA ILE A 191 -7.45 -8.67 -0.76
C ILE A 191 -6.31 -9.41 -1.47
N GLU A 192 -6.52 -10.71 -1.70
CA GLU A 192 -5.56 -11.52 -2.46
C GLU A 192 -5.90 -11.47 -3.94
N ASN A 193 -7.18 -11.66 -4.28
CA ASN A 193 -7.64 -11.58 -5.66
C ASN A 193 -7.93 -10.13 -6.06
N ASN A 194 -7.00 -9.54 -6.80
CA ASN A 194 -7.09 -8.18 -7.33
C ASN A 194 -7.61 -8.11 -8.78
N GLU A 195 -7.99 -9.24 -9.38
CA GLU A 195 -8.62 -9.21 -10.69
C GLU A 195 -10.01 -8.59 -10.62
N TYR A 196 -10.32 -7.72 -11.58
CA TYR A 196 -11.68 -7.27 -11.79
C TYR A 196 -12.54 -8.47 -12.26
N PHE A 197 -13.64 -8.85 -11.61
CA PHE A 197 -14.37 -8.29 -10.48
C PHE A 197 -14.20 -9.20 -9.25
N SER A 198 -13.67 -8.65 -8.15
CA SER A 198 -13.32 -9.42 -6.96
C SER A 198 -14.43 -9.38 -5.91
N LEU A 199 -14.97 -10.55 -5.58
CA LEU A 199 -15.92 -10.71 -4.46
C LEU A 199 -15.28 -10.36 -3.12
N GLU A 200 -13.98 -10.59 -2.96
CA GLU A 200 -13.22 -10.18 -1.77
C GLU A 200 -13.21 -8.66 -1.63
N GLY A 201 -12.97 -7.94 -2.72
CA GLY A 201 -12.99 -6.48 -2.76
C GLY A 201 -14.35 -5.91 -2.35
N LEU A 202 -15.44 -6.44 -2.92
CA LEU A 202 -16.79 -6.06 -2.50
C LEU A 202 -17.04 -6.36 -1.03
N TRP A 203 -16.66 -7.54 -0.54
CA TRP A 203 -16.87 -7.90 0.85
C TRP A 203 -16.06 -7.01 1.81
N ASP A 204 -14.86 -6.59 1.42
CA ASP A 204 -14.05 -5.62 2.17
C ASP A 204 -14.75 -4.26 2.30
N VAL A 205 -15.37 -3.77 1.22
CA VAL A 205 -16.22 -2.57 1.23
C VAL A 205 -17.39 -2.75 2.20
N PHE A 206 -18.15 -3.84 2.07
CA PHE A 206 -19.31 -4.11 2.93
C PHE A 206 -18.94 -4.23 4.41
N ARG A 207 -17.78 -4.82 4.72
CA ARG A 207 -17.27 -4.93 6.10
C ARG A 207 -17.01 -3.56 6.72
N GLN A 208 -16.40 -2.65 5.96
CA GLN A 208 -16.07 -1.30 6.41
C GLN A 208 -17.30 -0.40 6.61
N LEU A 209 -18.41 -0.68 5.93
CA LEU A 209 -19.66 0.08 6.10
C LEU A 209 -20.40 -0.22 7.42
N ARG A 210 -20.02 -1.30 8.13
CA ARG A 210 -20.70 -1.71 9.37
C ARG A 210 -20.46 -0.70 10.50
N VAL A 211 -21.45 -0.57 11.37
CA VAL A 211 -21.36 0.27 12.57
C VAL A 211 -20.43 -0.42 13.58
N TYR A 212 -19.23 0.13 13.78
CA TYR A 212 -18.39 -0.22 14.91
C TYR A 212 -18.69 0.75 16.06
N LYS A 213 -19.17 0.22 17.19
CA LYS A 213 -19.39 0.98 18.43
C LYS A 213 -18.09 1.06 19.22
N THR A 214 -17.13 1.84 18.76
CA THR A 214 -16.06 2.33 19.65
C THR A 214 -16.58 3.55 20.40
N PRO A 215 -16.36 3.66 21.72
CA PRO A 215 -16.64 4.90 22.45
C PRO A 215 -15.98 6.08 21.74
N ASP A 216 -16.67 7.22 21.66
CA ASP A 216 -16.15 8.46 21.06
C ASP A 216 -15.09 9.07 21.98
N LEU A 217 -13.92 8.44 22.00
CA LEU A 217 -12.74 8.87 22.75
C LEU A 217 -11.69 9.36 21.78
N GLU A 218 -10.99 10.42 22.17
CA GLU A 218 -9.89 10.94 21.38
C GLU A 218 -8.80 9.88 21.20
N THR A 219 -8.29 9.78 19.97
CA THR A 219 -7.21 8.88 19.58
C THR A 219 -6.05 9.71 19.04
N PRO A 220 -4.78 9.37 19.34
CA PRO A 220 -3.64 10.06 18.74
C PRO A 220 -3.74 10.02 17.21
N ARG A 221 -3.39 11.13 16.56
CA ARG A 221 -3.45 11.23 15.10
C ARG A 221 -2.43 10.28 14.47
N TYR A 222 -2.88 9.59 13.42
CA TYR A 222 -2.01 8.73 12.63
C TYR A 222 -2.44 8.68 11.17
N GLN A 223 -1.48 8.32 10.33
CA GLN A 223 -1.68 7.98 8.93
C GLN A 223 -1.60 6.46 8.76
N ILE A 224 -2.55 5.87 8.05
CA ILE A 224 -2.45 4.45 7.65
C ILE A 224 -1.55 4.38 6.41
N LEU A 225 -0.47 3.61 6.49
CA LEU A 225 0.45 3.41 5.36
C LEU A 225 0.12 2.13 4.57
N LYS A 226 -0.45 1.14 5.26
CA LYS A 226 -0.86 -0.16 4.71
C LYS A 226 -1.96 -0.76 5.56
N ARG A 227 -3.02 -1.26 4.94
CA ARG A 227 -4.03 -2.12 5.56
C ARG A 227 -4.17 -3.39 4.76
N THR A 228 -3.94 -4.53 5.42
CA THR A 228 -4.21 -5.86 4.87
C THR A 228 -5.48 -6.45 5.49
N ALA A 229 -5.83 -7.68 5.12
CA ALA A 229 -6.91 -8.41 5.79
C ALA A 229 -6.65 -8.64 7.30
N ASN A 230 -5.39 -8.73 7.73
CA ASN A 230 -5.01 -9.20 9.06
C ASN A 230 -4.30 -8.16 9.93
N TYR A 231 -3.71 -7.12 9.33
CA TYR A 231 -2.96 -6.10 10.06
C TYR A 231 -2.97 -4.75 9.35
N GLU A 232 -2.67 -3.70 10.13
CA GLU A 232 -2.47 -2.34 9.67
C GLU A 232 -1.08 -1.83 10.08
N VAL A 233 -0.48 -1.03 9.21
CA VAL A 233 0.71 -0.26 9.49
C VAL A 233 0.29 1.20 9.61
N ARG A 234 0.48 1.77 10.81
CA ARG A 234 0.11 3.14 11.14
C ARG A 234 1.36 3.94 11.48
N LYS A 235 1.45 5.17 10.97
CA LYS A 235 2.46 6.16 11.31
C LYS A 235 1.79 7.22 12.20
N TYR A 236 2.10 7.20 13.49
CA TYR A 236 1.58 8.18 14.43
C TYR A 236 2.32 9.51 14.31
N GLU A 237 1.59 10.61 14.47
CA GLU A 237 2.18 11.92 14.76
C GLU A 237 2.78 11.92 16.18
N PRO A 238 3.73 12.80 16.51
CA PRO A 238 4.20 12.95 17.88
C PRO A 238 3.03 13.26 18.83
N PHE A 239 2.92 12.51 19.92
CA PHE A 239 1.92 12.72 20.97
C PHE A 239 2.55 12.52 22.35
N ILE A 240 1.84 12.97 23.38
CA ILE A 240 2.31 12.91 24.78
C ILE A 240 1.58 11.79 25.49
N VAL A 241 2.31 11.08 26.33
CA VAL A 241 1.77 10.03 27.18
C VAL A 241 2.07 10.30 28.65
N VAL A 242 1.21 9.79 29.52
CA VAL A 242 1.55 9.53 30.91
C VAL A 242 1.90 8.05 30.99
N GLU A 243 3.09 7.76 31.49
CA GLU A 243 3.64 6.41 31.58
C GLU A 243 3.89 6.02 33.04
N THR A 244 3.63 4.77 33.36
CA THR A 244 4.14 4.13 34.58
C THR A 244 4.76 2.79 34.24
N ILE A 245 5.77 2.40 35.02
CA ILE A 245 6.29 1.04 35.03
C ILE A 245 5.44 0.22 36.02
N GLY A 246 5.03 -0.98 35.63
CA GLY A 246 4.31 -1.94 36.47
C GLY A 246 4.92 -3.33 36.36
N GLU A 247 4.74 -4.13 37.40
CA GLU A 247 5.46 -5.40 37.59
C GLU A 247 4.94 -6.58 36.72
N LYS A 248 3.78 -6.45 36.03
CA LYS A 248 3.20 -7.51 35.18
C LYS A 248 2.05 -7.06 34.27
N LEU A 249 1.92 -7.67 33.08
CA LEU A 249 0.77 -7.50 32.15
C LEU A 249 -0.59 -7.86 32.79
N SER A 250 -0.61 -8.79 33.75
CA SER A 250 -1.84 -9.25 34.42
C SER A 250 -2.28 -8.34 35.57
N GLY A 251 -1.45 -7.38 35.98
CA GLY A 251 -1.73 -6.49 37.10
C GLY A 251 -2.47 -5.23 36.66
N SER A 252 -3.60 -4.92 37.31
CA SER A 252 -4.31 -3.65 37.10
C SER A 252 -3.61 -2.45 37.76
N ASN A 253 -2.57 -2.68 38.58
CA ASN A 253 -1.90 -1.64 39.35
C ASN A 253 -1.28 -0.55 38.48
N GLY A 254 -0.58 -0.92 37.40
CA GLY A 254 0.01 0.05 36.49
C GLY A 254 -1.07 0.88 35.78
N PHE A 255 -2.13 0.23 35.28
CA PHE A 255 -3.27 0.96 34.72
C PHE A 255 -3.94 1.89 35.74
N ASN A 256 -4.16 1.43 36.97
CA ASN A 256 -4.77 2.21 38.04
C ASN A 256 -3.91 3.43 38.45
N ALA A 257 -2.59 3.36 38.31
CA ALA A 257 -1.70 4.48 38.57
C ALA A 257 -1.87 5.58 37.51
N VAL A 258 -1.73 5.25 36.22
CA VAL A 258 -1.94 6.22 35.13
C VAL A 258 -3.40 6.70 35.04
N ALA A 259 -4.36 5.81 35.27
CA ALA A 259 -5.78 6.17 35.37
C ALA A 259 -6.02 7.11 36.55
N GLY A 260 -5.39 6.83 37.69
CA GLY A 260 -5.43 7.70 38.87
C GLY A 260 -4.97 9.12 38.55
N TYR A 261 -3.85 9.26 37.83
CA TYR A 261 -3.34 10.55 37.39
C TYR A 261 -4.37 11.32 36.56
N ILE A 262 -4.94 10.71 35.52
CA ILE A 262 -5.94 11.39 34.67
C ILE A 262 -7.26 11.67 35.41
N PHE A 263 -7.59 10.93 36.46
CA PHE A 263 -8.80 11.15 37.27
C PHE A 263 -8.59 12.08 38.48
N GLY A 264 -7.47 12.81 38.54
CA GLY A 264 -7.24 13.85 39.54
C GLY A 264 -6.29 13.47 40.66
N LYS A 265 -5.59 12.33 40.60
CA LYS A 265 -4.43 12.05 41.48
C LYS A 265 -3.15 12.67 40.91
N ASN A 266 -3.24 13.94 40.54
CA ASN A 266 -2.12 14.79 40.14
C ASN A 266 -2.07 16.02 41.07
N SER A 267 -0.98 16.76 41.07
CA SER A 267 -0.76 17.86 42.01
C SER A 267 -1.78 19.01 41.89
N THR A 268 -2.43 19.14 40.73
CA THR A 268 -3.47 20.15 40.48
C THR A 268 -4.89 19.64 40.72
N THR A 269 -5.06 18.35 41.05
CA THR A 269 -6.36 17.67 41.18
C THR A 269 -7.22 17.79 39.90
N GLU A 270 -6.59 18.02 38.75
CA GLU A 270 -7.27 18.22 37.48
C GLU A 270 -7.74 16.89 36.90
N LYS A 271 -8.96 16.85 36.35
CA LYS A 271 -9.47 15.70 35.61
C LYS A 271 -9.18 15.85 34.12
N ILE A 272 -8.47 14.89 33.56
CA ILE A 272 -8.10 14.82 32.15
C ILE A 272 -9.02 13.79 31.46
N PRO A 273 -9.62 14.14 30.30
CA PRO A 273 -10.40 13.20 29.51
C PRO A 273 -9.62 11.92 29.17
N MET A 274 -10.31 10.77 29.21
CA MET A 274 -9.75 9.50 28.78
C MET A 274 -9.58 9.46 27.26
N THR A 275 -8.54 8.76 26.80
CA THR A 275 -8.22 8.56 25.39
C THR A 275 -8.12 7.07 25.07
N THR A 276 -8.00 6.74 23.78
CA THR A 276 -7.81 5.38 23.30
C THR A 276 -6.73 5.35 22.21
N PRO A 277 -5.95 4.27 22.04
CA PRO A 277 -5.85 3.12 22.93
C PRO A 277 -4.99 3.42 24.17
N VAL A 278 -5.01 2.48 25.13
CA VAL A 278 -3.96 2.37 26.15
C VAL A 278 -2.84 1.52 25.56
N PHE A 279 -1.60 2.04 25.57
CA PHE A 279 -0.45 1.29 25.10
C PHE A 279 0.21 0.53 26.24
N THR A 280 0.71 -0.66 25.94
CA THR A 280 1.39 -1.53 26.88
C THR A 280 2.65 -2.06 26.23
N HIS A 281 3.81 -1.75 26.79
CA HIS A 281 5.12 -2.16 26.25
C HIS A 281 5.82 -3.08 27.25
N ALA A 282 6.33 -4.22 26.78
CA ALA A 282 7.27 -5.02 27.56
C ALA A 282 8.66 -4.37 27.46
N LEU A 283 9.26 -3.99 28.58
CA LEU A 283 10.54 -3.28 28.61
C LEU A 283 11.73 -4.25 28.44
N ASP A 284 11.58 -5.48 28.92
CA ASP A 284 12.58 -6.54 28.81
C ASP A 284 11.85 -7.90 28.68
N PRO A 285 12.24 -8.81 27.79
CA PRO A 285 11.72 -10.17 27.77
C PRO A 285 12.06 -10.99 29.03
N GLU A 286 13.14 -10.65 29.73
CA GLU A 286 13.64 -11.37 30.91
C GLU A 286 13.10 -10.79 32.24
N LEU A 287 12.81 -9.49 32.28
CA LEU A 287 12.18 -8.82 33.43
C LEU A 287 10.69 -8.68 33.17
N SER A 288 9.85 -9.01 34.16
CA SER A 288 8.39 -8.94 34.04
C SER A 288 7.81 -7.52 33.95
N ASP A 289 8.67 -6.51 33.87
CA ASP A 289 8.29 -5.10 33.90
C ASP A 289 7.68 -4.65 32.57
N VAL A 290 6.55 -4.00 32.72
CA VAL A 290 5.71 -3.51 31.63
C VAL A 290 5.50 -2.02 31.83
N SER A 291 5.66 -1.24 30.78
CA SER A 291 5.19 0.13 30.79
C SER A 291 3.76 0.24 30.26
N ILE A 292 2.93 0.96 30.99
CA ILE A 292 1.55 1.25 30.62
C ILE A 292 1.45 2.75 30.36
N GLN A 293 0.91 3.11 29.20
CA GLN A 293 0.84 4.47 28.70
C GLN A 293 -0.58 4.87 28.32
N ILE A 294 -1.03 6.01 28.84
CA ILE A 294 -2.26 6.67 28.38
C ILE A 294 -1.87 7.93 27.62
N VAL A 295 -2.44 8.09 26.42
CA VAL A 295 -2.24 9.27 25.59
C VAL A 295 -2.96 10.47 26.21
N LEU A 296 -2.31 11.63 26.25
CA LEU A 296 -2.98 12.85 26.66
C LEU A 296 -3.73 13.50 25.48
N PRO A 297 -4.89 14.13 25.74
CA PRO A 297 -5.60 14.92 24.72
C PRO A 297 -4.69 15.93 24.04
N SER A 298 -4.85 16.11 22.73
CA SER A 298 -3.97 16.94 21.88
C SER A 298 -3.94 18.42 22.27
N GLU A 299 -5.02 18.95 22.83
CA GLU A 299 -5.14 20.35 23.28
C GLU A 299 -4.44 20.62 24.63
N LYS A 300 -3.83 19.62 25.25
CA LYS A 300 -3.24 19.76 26.58
C LYS A 300 -1.84 20.38 26.50
N ASP A 301 -1.71 21.57 27.10
CA ASP A 301 -0.43 22.26 27.22
C ASP A 301 0.54 21.51 28.15
N ILE A 302 1.69 21.13 27.59
CA ILE A 302 2.80 20.45 28.27
C ILE A 302 3.29 21.24 29.48
N SER A 303 3.27 22.57 29.39
CA SER A 303 3.76 23.50 30.42
C SER A 303 2.91 23.45 31.69
N ARG A 304 1.67 22.93 31.59
CA ARG A 304 0.74 22.75 32.71
C ARG A 304 0.73 21.33 33.25
N LEU A 305 1.44 20.39 32.61
CA LEU A 305 1.59 19.03 33.10
C LEU A 305 2.63 19.01 34.21
N VAL A 306 2.16 18.88 35.44
CA VAL A 306 3.05 18.74 36.58
C VAL A 306 3.40 17.27 36.73
N LEU A 307 4.70 16.97 36.65
CA LEU A 307 5.24 15.66 36.99
C LEU A 307 4.88 15.36 38.45
N SER A 308 4.26 14.21 38.70
CA SER A 308 4.10 13.71 40.06
C SER A 308 5.48 13.57 40.70
N VAL A 309 5.67 14.19 41.87
CA VAL A 309 6.85 14.01 42.74
C VAL A 309 6.86 12.59 43.28
#